data_AF-A0A1H9F307-F1
#
_entry.id   AF-A0A1H9F307-F1
#
_cell.length_a   1.000
_cell.length_b   1.000
_cell.length_c   1.000
_cell.angle_alpha   90.00
_cell.angle_beta   90.00
_cell.angle_gamma   90.00
#
_symmetry.space_group_name_H-M   'P 1'
#
loop_
_entity.id
_entity.type
_entity.pdbx_description
1 polymer ?
#
loop_
_entity_poly.entity_id
_entity_poly.type
_entity_poly.pdbx_seq_one_letter_code
_entity_poly.pdbx_strand_id
1 'polypeptide(L)' 'MLISAANHNALTGIHTGMQGLRAGAAEIASAGQMDGTAPRGLAAPLVEQIQHVNQVEASVKVLQTADRMLGTLIDVKA' A
#
# COMPACT_ATOMS: atom_id res chain seq x y z
N MET A 1 0.46 23.63 0.23
CA MET A 1 -0.76 22.85 -0.07
C MET A 1 -0.48 21.57 -0.86
N LEU A 2 0.30 21.60 -1.96
CA LEU A 2 0.60 20.39 -2.76
C LEU A 2 1.36 19.29 -2.00
N ILE A 3 2.39 19.64 -1.21
CA ILE A 3 3.16 18.66 -0.42
C ILE A 3 2.29 18.03 0.68
N SER A 4 1.43 18.83 1.34
CA SER A 4 0.47 18.33 2.33
C SER A 4 -0.52 17.33 1.71
N ALA A 5 -1.01 17.62 0.49
CA ALA A 5 -1.85 16.70 -0.26
C ALA A 5 -1.10 15.41 -0.66
N ALA A 6 0.16 15.51 -1.07
CA ALA A 6 1.00 14.34 -1.37
C ALA A 6 1.20 13.45 -0.14
N ASN A 7 1.48 14.03 1.03
CA ASN A 7 1.59 13.28 2.29
C ASN A 7 0.28 12.58 2.67
N HIS A 8 -0.85 13.28 2.57
CA HIS A 8 -2.15 12.69 2.89
C HIS A 8 -2.49 11.51 1.96
N ASN A 9 -2.27 11.67 0.66
CA ASN A 9 -2.50 10.59 -0.32
C ASN A 9 -1.55 9.42 -0.10
N ALA A 10 -0.28 9.68 0.23
CA ALA A 10 0.68 8.64 0.55
C ALA A 10 0.26 7.83 1.79
N LEU A 11 -0.13 8.50 2.88
CA LEU A 11 -0.60 7.83 4.09
C LEU A 11 -1.88 7.01 3.83
N THR A 12 -2.80 7.56 3.05
CA THR A 12 -4.02 6.85 2.63
C THR A 12 -3.69 5.63 1.78
N GLY A 13 -2.77 5.75 0.82
CA GLY A 13 -2.31 4.66 -0.03
C GLY A 13 -1.63 3.53 0.77
N ILE A 14 -0.79 3.88 1.75
CA ILE A 14 -0.20 2.91 2.69
C ILE A 14 -1.30 2.20 3.46
N HIS A 15 -2.25 2.94 4.04
CA HIS A 15 -3.31 2.37 4.86
C HIS A 15 -4.20 1.41 4.06
N THR A 16 -4.66 1.83 2.89
CA THR A 16 -5.49 1.02 1.99
C THR A 16 -4.74 -0.20 1.49
N GLY A 17 -3.48 -0.06 1.08
CA GLY A 17 -2.64 -1.19 0.67
C GLY A 17 -2.48 -2.21 1.81
N MET A 18 -2.19 -1.74 3.03
CA MET A 18 -2.08 -2.60 4.21
C MET A 18 -3.40 -3.28 4.60
N GLN A 19 -4.56 -2.65 4.39
CA GLN A 19 -5.86 -3.31 4.56
C GLN A 19 -6.05 -4.42 3.52
N GLY A 20 -5.74 -4.14 2.25
CA GLY A 20 -5.82 -5.11 1.16
C GLY A 20 -4.91 -6.32 1.38
N LEU A 21 -3.67 -6.12 1.85
CA LEU A 21 -2.75 -7.21 2.21
C LEU A 21 -3.35 -8.13 3.29
N ARG A 22 -3.95 -7.55 4.34
CA ARG A 22 -4.58 -8.33 5.41
C ARG A 22 -5.78 -9.12 4.91
N ALA A 23 -6.61 -8.51 4.07
CA ALA A 23 -7.78 -9.17 3.48
C ALA A 23 -7.35 -10.32 2.55
N GLY A 24 -6.41 -10.07 1.65
CA GLY A 24 -5.87 -11.10 0.74
C GLY A 24 -5.18 -12.24 1.49
N ALA A 25 -4.40 -11.94 2.53
CA ALA A 25 -3.78 -12.94 3.38
C ALA A 25 -4.82 -13.80 4.14
N ALA A 26 -5.89 -13.17 4.65
CA ALA A 26 -6.98 -13.90 5.31
C ALA A 26 -7.74 -14.81 4.34
N GLU A 27 -7.96 -14.36 3.10
CA GLU A 27 -8.58 -15.17 2.05
C GLU A 27 -7.68 -16.36 1.66
N ILE A 28 -6.39 -16.13 1.44
CA ILE A 28 -5.39 -17.17 1.14
C ILE A 28 -5.33 -18.21 2.26
N ALA A 29 -5.33 -17.78 3.51
CA ALA A 29 -5.27 -18.66 4.68
C ALA A 29 -6.62 -19.27 5.07
N SER A 30 -7.70 -18.97 4.33
CA SER A 30 -9.04 -19.46 4.68
C SER A 30 -9.18 -20.96 4.46
N ALA A 31 -9.99 -21.61 5.29
CA ALA A 31 -10.33 -23.03 5.12
C ALA A 31 -10.95 -23.31 3.74
N GLY A 32 -11.73 -22.37 3.19
CA GLY A 32 -12.29 -22.49 1.86
C GLY A 32 -11.23 -22.61 0.76
N GLN A 33 -10.08 -21.92 0.87
CA GLN A 33 -8.98 -22.09 -0.07
C GLN A 33 -8.25 -23.42 0.13
N MET A 34 -8.11 -23.88 1.37
CA MET A 34 -7.49 -25.18 1.68
C MET A 34 -8.32 -26.36 1.15
N ASP A 35 -9.64 -26.29 1.33
CA ASP A 35 -10.57 -27.34 0.94
C ASP A 35 -11.01 -27.24 -0.54
N GLY A 36 -10.50 -26.24 -1.28
CA GLY A 36 -10.83 -26.01 -2.69
C GLY A 36 -12.28 -25.57 -2.95
N THR A 37 -12.98 -25.09 -1.92
CA THR A 37 -14.38 -24.65 -1.99
C THR A 37 -14.52 -23.12 -2.10
N ALA A 38 -13.40 -22.39 -2.10
CA ALA A 38 -13.39 -20.94 -2.21
C ALA A 38 -14.05 -20.46 -3.51
N PRO A 39 -14.84 -19.36 -3.47
CA PRO A 39 -15.47 -18.78 -4.66
C PRO A 39 -14.47 -18.32 -5.71
N ARG A 40 -13.25 -17.95 -5.28
CA ARG A 40 -12.15 -17.50 -6.13
C ARG A 40 -10.97 -18.44 -5.91
N GLY A 41 -10.36 -18.91 -6.99
CA GLY A 41 -9.13 -19.72 -6.89
C GLY A 41 -7.94 -18.91 -6.36
N LEU A 42 -6.96 -19.60 -5.78
CA LEU A 42 -5.81 -19.02 -5.07
C LEU A 42 -4.98 -18.00 -5.88
N ALA A 43 -4.95 -18.10 -7.21
CA ALA A 43 -4.19 -17.20 -8.05
C ALA A 43 -4.64 -15.73 -7.94
N ALA A 44 -5.95 -15.48 -7.83
CA ALA A 44 -6.49 -14.12 -7.74
C ALA A 44 -6.02 -13.38 -6.47
N PRO A 45 -6.25 -13.90 -5.23
CA PRO A 45 -5.82 -13.21 -4.03
C PRO A 45 -4.29 -13.09 -3.91
N LEU A 46 -3.51 -13.99 -4.53
CA LEU A 46 -2.04 -13.86 -4.61
C LEU A 46 -1.60 -12.68 -5.49
N VAL A 47 -2.21 -12.51 -6.66
CA VAL A 47 -1.91 -11.38 -7.56
C VAL A 47 -2.39 -10.06 -6.95
N GLU A 48 -3.52 -10.06 -6.24
CA GLU A 48 -4.01 -8.92 -5.47
C GLU A 48 -3.05 -8.55 -4.33
N GLN A 49 -2.50 -9.53 -3.60
CA GLN A 49 -1.46 -9.32 -2.59
C GLN A 49 -0.25 -8.57 -3.18
N ILE A 50 0.26 -8.99 -4.34
CA ILE A 50 1.39 -8.31 -5.00
C ILE A 50 1.03 -6.86 -5.35
N GLN A 51 -0.17 -6.62 -5.88
CA GLN A 51 -0.63 -5.26 -6.19
C GLN A 51 -0.70 -4.38 -4.94
N HIS A 52 -1.19 -4.92 -3.82
CA HIS A 52 -1.24 -4.19 -2.56
C HIS A 52 0.16 -3.90 -2.00
N VAL A 53 1.13 -4.80 -2.14
CA VAL A 53 2.53 -4.54 -1.77
C VAL A 53 3.06 -3.37 -2.60
N ASN A 54 2.90 -3.44 -3.92
CA ASN A 54 3.35 -2.38 -4.83
C ASN A 54 2.71 -1.02 -4.48
N GLN A 55 1.43 -1.00 -4.11
CA GLN A 55 0.75 0.22 -3.67
C GLN A 55 1.36 0.80 -2.40
N VAL A 56 1.67 -0.03 -1.41
CA VAL A 56 2.33 0.41 -0.17
C VAL A 56 3.71 0.97 -0.48
N GLU A 57 4.53 0.25 -1.26
CA GLU A 57 5.88 0.68 -1.63
C GLU A 57 5.88 2.01 -2.39
N ALA A 58 5.01 2.14 -3.38
CA ALA A 58 4.85 3.38 -4.14
C ALA A 58 4.45 4.55 -3.22
N SER A 59 3.51 4.32 -2.30
CA SER A 59 3.05 5.33 -1.36
C SER A 59 4.14 5.74 -0.36
N VAL A 60 4.94 4.78 0.13
CA VAL A 60 6.13 5.07 0.95
C VAL A 60 7.14 5.91 0.17
N LYS A 61 7.37 5.61 -1.10
CA LYS A 61 8.28 6.39 -1.95
C LYS A 61 7.81 7.83 -2.14
N VAL A 62 6.51 8.06 -2.30
CA VAL A 62 5.92 9.40 -2.35
C VAL A 62 6.17 10.14 -1.04
N LEU A 63 5.90 9.50 0.11
CA LEU A 63 6.12 10.11 1.42
C LEU A 63 7.58 10.51 1.65
N GLN A 64 8.54 9.62 1.32
CA GLN A 64 9.98 9.91 1.41
C GLN A 64 10.40 11.07 0.51
N THR A 65 9.79 11.18 -0.67
CA THR A 65 10.10 12.25 -1.64
C THR A 65 9.55 13.57 -1.16
N ALA A 66 8.33 13.58 -0.61
CA ALA A 66 7.73 14.77 -0.01
C ALA A 66 8.52 15.25 1.21
N ASP A 67 8.99 14.35 2.07
CA ASP A 67 9.86 14.67 3.21
C ASP A 67 11.20 15.27 2.76
N ARG A 68 11.88 14.66 1.77
CA ARG A 68 13.11 15.21 1.19
C ARG A 68 12.89 16.60 0.60
N MET A 69 11.79 16.81 -0.12
CA MET A 69 11.45 18.13 -0.65
C MET A 69 11.31 19.18 0.45
N LEU A 70 10.61 18.86 1.55
CA LEU A 70 10.52 19.77 2.70
C LEU A 70 11.89 20.08 3.30
N GLY A 71 12.73 19.06 3.48
CA GLY A 71 14.11 19.24 3.96
C GLY A 71 14.92 20.17 3.07
N THR A 72 14.90 19.97 1.75
CA THR A 72 15.61 20.83 0.79
C THR A 72 15.08 22.26 0.78
N LEU A 73 13.76 22.47 0.95
CA LEU A 73 13.17 23.81 1.03
C LEU A 73 13.59 24.55 2.30
N ILE A 74 13.75 23.83 3.42
CA ILE A 74 14.25 24.40 4.68
C ILE A 74 15.73 24.79 4.51
N ASP A 75 16.54 23.91 3.94
CA ASP A 75 17.98 24.12 3.72
C ASP A 75 18.26 25.34 2.82
N VAL A 76 17.49 25.52 1.73
CA VAL A 76 17.61 26.69 0.83
C VAL A 76 17.24 28.02 1.51
N LYS A 77 16.45 27.96 2.59
CA LYS A 77 15.98 29.15 3.33
C LYS A 77 16.85 29.47 4.56
N ALA A 78 17.71 28.55 4.98
CA ALA A 78 18.68 28.74 6.07
C ALA A 78 19.90 29.53 5.58
#